data_AF-A0A2P2GLA6-F1
#
_entry.id   AF-A0A2P2GLA6-F1
#
_cell.length_a   1.000
_cell.length_b   1.000
_cell.length_c   1.000
_cell.angle_alpha   90.00
_cell.angle_beta   90.00
_cell.angle_gamma   90.00
#
_symmetry.space_group_name_H-M   'P 1'
#
loop_
_entity.id
_entity.type
_entity.pdbx_description
1 polymer ?
#
loop_
_entity_poly.entity_id
_entity_poly.type
_entity_poly.pdbx_seq_one_letter_code
_entity_poly.pdbx_strand_id
1 'polypeptide(L)'
;MTYDHHKRWRPASRKGDVCGYTLDGKTCERRGAHYCEPRADRVVAFFAELLVHPAGALANTKFVLASWQEHEIIRPLFGEVHWSEQWGRYVRRYSRATIVMARKNGKSALLSGIALYMLCGDGEESAEVYGAAATIRQAGKVFEPCRKMMLKSPLLAARLEHVKAARRIVDERTGSHYEVIPADADNELGHSPHCFILDEVLSQPDDSLWQAMRTGTGARTQPLMLAITTETSQQYSFGAEFIDEADRVLEDPKRAPHHFAFVRKTPRTPDELERLHRLFPGRPDLPVSLDWTDEANWAWSNPALGTFLSVQSLREEAKEALGDRKALNAFLQFRLNQRVSEVSRWIAMDLWDMNTGELAPNPGWIAGRLEGQRCWGGLDLSSKLDLTAWCLYFPGGELVWRFWAPQSVAPILDKFTDGKFSEWAEDGWVTLTDGDTIDYDTIYDDIETDHHLYKIIDATYDKWCGEPVRQALTKRTRMKMVESDTTFTRMTPPMSEFMRGLKAREYAHFGNPVARWMADNLECKSPRDDPDRVRPVKPSRDKTGKRIDGMPAAFFAIDGGLRGLPTPSIYESQGMSL
;
A
#
# COMPACT_ATOMS: atom_id res chain seq x y z
N MET A 1 22.70 -0.89 -24.52
CA MET A 1 22.64 0.40 -23.81
C MET A 1 24.05 0.83 -23.46
N THR A 2 24.36 2.11 -23.55
CA THR A 2 25.66 2.68 -23.14
C THR A 2 25.49 3.34 -21.79
N TYR A 3 26.26 2.93 -20.78
CA TYR A 3 26.17 3.47 -19.42
C TYR A 3 27.31 4.45 -19.18
N ASP A 4 26.97 5.71 -18.93
CA ASP A 4 27.93 6.75 -18.53
C ASP A 4 27.72 7.10 -17.06
N HIS A 5 28.53 6.49 -16.18
CA HIS A 5 28.42 6.73 -14.75
C HIS A 5 28.79 8.17 -14.38
N HIS A 6 29.62 8.86 -15.17
CA HIS A 6 30.04 10.23 -14.86
C HIS A 6 28.90 11.26 -15.02
N LYS A 7 27.87 10.97 -15.82
CA LYS A 7 26.71 11.87 -16.01
C LYS A 7 25.68 11.85 -14.88
N ARG A 8 25.78 10.94 -13.91
CA ARG A 8 24.86 10.88 -12.77
C ARG A 8 24.94 12.14 -11.91
N TRP A 9 23.80 12.58 -11.36
CA TRP A 9 23.75 13.73 -10.46
C TRP A 9 24.56 13.49 -9.18
N ARG A 10 25.31 14.51 -8.74
CA ARG A 10 26.09 14.51 -7.50
C ARG A 10 25.96 15.84 -6.77
N PRO A 11 26.04 15.85 -5.43
CA PRO A 11 26.17 17.08 -4.68
C PRO A 11 27.46 17.80 -5.09
N ALA A 12 27.40 19.11 -5.28
CA ALA A 12 28.58 19.90 -5.56
C ALA A 12 29.49 19.92 -4.33
N SER A 13 30.69 19.39 -4.45
CA SER A 13 31.72 19.46 -3.41
C SER A 13 33.09 19.56 -4.05
N ARG A 14 33.91 20.49 -3.54
CA ARG A 14 35.33 20.62 -3.89
C ARG A 14 36.26 20.20 -2.74
N LYS A 15 35.69 19.64 -1.67
CA LYS A 15 36.42 19.22 -0.48
C LYS A 15 37.20 17.93 -0.76
N GLY A 16 38.35 17.80 -0.10
CA GLY A 16 39.22 16.64 -0.17
C GLY A 16 40.28 16.70 -1.26
N ASP A 17 41.37 15.97 -1.01
CA ASP A 17 42.46 15.78 -1.97
C ASP A 17 42.05 14.87 -3.14
N VAL A 18 43.00 14.51 -4.01
CA VAL A 18 42.78 13.49 -5.05
C VAL A 18 42.38 12.16 -4.40
N CYS A 19 41.39 11.46 -4.96
CA CYS A 19 40.88 10.20 -4.42
C CYS A 19 41.98 9.16 -4.19
N GLY A 20 42.88 8.98 -5.16
CA GLY A 20 44.05 8.12 -5.05
C GLY A 20 43.77 6.62 -4.94
N TYR A 21 42.50 6.21 -4.87
CA TYR A 21 42.15 4.80 -4.77
C TYR A 21 42.62 4.04 -6.01
N THR A 22 43.36 2.95 -5.80
CA THR A 22 43.98 2.17 -6.86
C THR A 22 43.54 0.72 -6.81
N LEU A 23 43.19 0.16 -7.98
CA LEU A 23 42.92 -1.25 -8.18
C LEU A 23 43.46 -1.64 -9.56
N ASP A 24 44.19 -2.75 -9.66
CA ASP A 24 44.69 -3.32 -10.93
C ASP A 24 45.37 -2.30 -11.86
N GLY A 25 46.18 -1.42 -11.27
CA GLY A 25 46.90 -0.36 -12.01
C GLY A 25 46.05 0.84 -12.42
N LYS A 26 44.74 0.85 -12.14
CA LYS A 26 43.86 2.02 -12.32
C LYS A 26 43.81 2.85 -11.05
N THR A 27 44.20 4.12 -11.11
CA THR A 27 44.13 5.07 -9.99
C THR A 27 43.05 6.12 -10.23
N CYS A 28 42.22 6.39 -9.23
CA CYS A 28 41.22 7.46 -9.30
C CYS A 28 41.85 8.83 -9.06
N GLU A 29 41.87 9.67 -10.10
CA GLU A 29 42.48 11.02 -10.07
C GLU A 29 41.48 12.15 -9.78
N ARG A 30 40.23 11.80 -9.47
CA ARG A 30 39.15 12.78 -9.24
C ARG A 30 39.20 13.37 -7.83
N ARG A 31 38.55 14.54 -7.65
CA ARG A 31 38.38 15.24 -6.37
C ARG A 31 36.90 15.54 -6.11
N GLY A 32 36.53 15.81 -4.86
CA GLY A 32 35.16 16.14 -4.48
C GLY A 32 34.20 14.96 -4.62
N ALA A 33 32.89 15.20 -4.72
CA ALA A 33 31.94 14.11 -4.95
C ALA A 33 32.06 13.58 -6.40
N HIS A 34 32.36 12.30 -6.59
CA HIS A 34 32.63 11.72 -7.91
C HIS A 34 32.34 10.21 -7.97
N TYR A 35 32.33 9.67 -9.19
CA TYR A 35 32.37 8.22 -9.44
C TYR A 35 33.82 7.74 -9.48
N CYS A 36 34.17 6.85 -8.56
CA CYS A 36 35.46 6.19 -8.46
C CYS A 36 35.38 4.80 -9.11
N GLU A 37 35.80 4.72 -10.38
CA GLU A 37 35.81 3.48 -11.17
C GLU A 37 36.54 2.32 -10.48
N PRO A 38 37.78 2.46 -9.97
CA PRO A 38 38.48 1.33 -9.36
C PRO A 38 37.79 0.81 -8.09
N ARG A 39 37.05 1.65 -7.34
CA ARG A 39 36.23 1.18 -6.22
C ARG A 39 35.04 0.36 -6.69
N ALA A 40 34.38 0.80 -7.76
CA ALA A 40 33.27 0.06 -8.35
C ALA A 40 33.75 -1.27 -8.95
N ASP A 41 34.87 -1.26 -9.66
CA ASP A 41 35.50 -2.44 -10.26
C ASP A 41 35.84 -3.49 -9.20
N ARG A 42 36.30 -3.09 -8.01
CA ARG A 42 36.55 -4.02 -6.89
C ARG A 42 35.32 -4.83 -6.53
N VAL A 43 34.15 -4.19 -6.48
CA VAL A 43 32.90 -4.88 -6.11
C VAL A 43 32.45 -5.78 -7.25
N VAL A 44 32.55 -5.33 -8.50
CA VAL A 44 32.23 -6.16 -9.67
C VAL A 44 33.13 -7.39 -9.74
N ALA A 45 34.44 -7.22 -9.55
CA ALA A 45 35.42 -8.30 -9.49
C ALA A 45 35.13 -9.25 -8.32
N PHE A 46 34.76 -8.74 -7.14
CA PHE A 46 34.35 -9.58 -6.01
C PHE A 46 33.22 -10.54 -6.40
N PHE A 47 32.18 -10.05 -7.10
CA PHE A 47 31.10 -10.90 -7.60
C PHE A 47 31.61 -11.94 -8.62
N ALA A 48 32.33 -11.49 -9.65
CA ALA A 48 32.72 -12.35 -10.76
C ALA A 48 33.82 -13.38 -10.40
N GLU A 49 34.68 -13.05 -9.45
CA GLU A 49 35.87 -13.84 -9.12
C GLU A 49 35.71 -14.67 -7.85
N LEU A 50 34.95 -14.17 -6.87
CA LEU A 50 34.83 -14.82 -5.56
C LEU A 50 33.46 -15.44 -5.30
N LEU A 51 32.40 -15.04 -6.00
CA LEU A 51 31.06 -15.58 -5.77
C LEU A 51 30.69 -16.62 -6.81
N VAL A 52 29.93 -17.61 -6.36
CA VAL A 52 29.42 -18.73 -7.18
C VAL A 52 27.91 -18.78 -7.06
N HIS A 53 27.21 -18.90 -8.18
CA HIS A 53 25.76 -18.99 -8.19
C HIS A 53 25.27 -20.16 -7.30
N PRO A 54 24.39 -19.89 -6.31
CA PRO A 54 24.06 -20.84 -5.26
C PRO A 54 23.01 -21.88 -5.66
N ALA A 55 22.19 -21.58 -6.67
CA ALA A 55 21.06 -22.39 -7.12
C ALA A 55 20.55 -21.96 -8.51
N GLY A 56 19.62 -22.74 -9.08
CA GLY A 56 18.97 -22.46 -10.36
C GLY A 56 19.78 -22.91 -11.58
N ALA A 57 19.40 -22.45 -12.76
CA ALA A 57 20.03 -22.83 -14.03
C ALA A 57 21.53 -22.49 -14.10
N LEU A 58 21.98 -21.50 -13.33
CA LEU A 58 23.37 -21.06 -13.28
C LEU A 58 24.16 -21.66 -12.10
N ALA A 59 23.59 -22.60 -11.34
CA ALA A 59 24.25 -23.15 -10.14
C ALA A 59 25.68 -23.65 -10.44
N ASN A 60 26.62 -23.38 -9.52
CA ASN A 60 28.04 -23.74 -9.62
C ASN A 60 28.84 -22.99 -10.69
N THR A 61 28.27 -21.97 -11.34
CA THR A 61 29.02 -21.07 -12.22
C THR A 61 29.41 -19.79 -11.48
N LYS A 62 30.41 -19.05 -12.00
CA LYS A 62 30.81 -17.74 -11.48
C LYS A 62 29.61 -16.79 -11.45
N PHE A 63 29.47 -15.99 -10.39
CA PHE A 63 28.41 -14.98 -10.31
C PHE A 63 28.78 -13.74 -11.13
N VAL A 64 28.60 -13.82 -12.44
CA VAL A 64 28.75 -12.66 -13.32
C VAL A 64 27.46 -11.84 -13.27
N LEU A 65 27.57 -10.59 -12.85
CA LEU A 65 26.43 -9.66 -12.77
C LEU A 65 25.83 -9.47 -14.16
N ALA A 66 24.51 -9.49 -14.27
CA ALA A 66 23.84 -9.03 -15.48
C ALA A 66 24.11 -7.53 -15.68
N SER A 67 24.10 -7.06 -16.93
CA SER A 67 24.40 -5.66 -17.29
C SER A 67 23.66 -4.63 -16.41
N TRP A 68 22.38 -4.86 -16.13
CA TRP A 68 21.60 -3.95 -15.28
C TRP A 68 21.98 -4.06 -13.78
N GLN A 69 22.32 -5.26 -13.28
CA GLN A 69 22.78 -5.44 -11.90
C GLN A 69 24.12 -4.70 -11.69
N GLU A 70 25.03 -4.83 -12.65
CA GLU A 70 26.33 -4.16 -12.62
C GLU A 70 26.19 -2.64 -12.74
N HIS A 71 25.61 -2.16 -13.84
CA HIS A 71 25.67 -0.73 -14.19
C HIS A 71 24.57 0.12 -13.57
N GLU A 72 23.46 -0.48 -13.16
CA GLU A 72 22.34 0.31 -12.62
C GLU A 72 22.26 0.23 -11.09
N ILE A 73 22.86 -0.80 -10.47
CA ILE A 73 22.85 -1.02 -9.02
C ILE A 73 24.25 -1.00 -8.44
N ILE A 74 25.11 -2.00 -8.74
CA ILE A 74 26.37 -2.21 -8.03
C ILE A 74 27.35 -1.05 -8.24
N ARG A 75 27.64 -0.70 -9.50
CA ARG A 75 28.60 0.37 -9.80
C ARG A 75 28.16 1.72 -9.20
N PRO A 76 26.90 2.17 -9.37
CA PRO A 76 26.44 3.41 -8.71
C PRO A 76 26.48 3.33 -7.19
N LEU A 77 26.05 2.21 -6.60
CA LEU A 77 25.95 2.09 -5.15
C LEU A 77 27.33 2.14 -4.46
N PHE A 78 28.34 1.51 -5.05
CA PHE A 78 29.67 1.37 -4.46
C PHE A 78 30.74 2.31 -5.05
N GLY A 79 30.52 2.84 -6.26
CA GLY A 79 31.47 3.72 -6.94
C GLY A 79 31.28 5.19 -6.63
N GLU A 80 30.08 5.62 -6.22
CA GLU A 80 29.82 7.01 -5.86
C GLU A 80 30.42 7.33 -4.49
N VAL A 81 31.36 8.28 -4.44
CA VAL A 81 32.09 8.64 -3.22
C VAL A 81 32.05 10.15 -2.96
N HIS A 82 32.25 10.52 -1.69
CA HIS A 82 32.51 11.90 -1.28
C HIS A 82 33.60 11.94 -0.19
N TRP A 83 34.19 13.12 -0.01
CA TRP A 83 35.18 13.34 1.05
C TRP A 83 34.49 13.46 2.42
N SER A 84 34.89 12.62 3.37
CA SER A 84 34.52 12.77 4.78
C SER A 84 35.59 13.58 5.50
N GLU A 85 35.22 14.74 6.03
CA GLU A 85 36.12 15.58 6.86
C GLU A 85 36.44 14.91 8.19
N GLN A 86 35.45 14.24 8.80
CA GLN A 86 35.63 13.51 10.06
C GLN A 86 36.71 12.43 9.95
N TRP A 87 36.70 11.67 8.85
CA TRP A 87 37.61 10.53 8.66
C TRP A 87 38.84 10.87 7.81
N GLY A 88 38.92 12.09 7.26
CA GLY A 88 40.00 12.51 6.37
C GLY A 88 40.19 11.60 5.15
N ARG A 89 39.11 11.01 4.63
CA ARG A 89 39.17 10.07 3.50
C ARG A 89 37.91 10.08 2.64
N TYR A 90 38.02 9.54 1.43
CA TYR A 90 36.85 9.28 0.59
C TYR A 90 36.05 8.08 1.11
N VAL A 91 34.75 8.32 1.27
CA VAL A 91 33.76 7.34 1.70
C VAL A 91 32.65 7.17 0.67
N ARG A 92 32.02 5.99 0.66
CA ARG A 92 30.80 5.74 -0.12
C ARG A 92 29.77 6.82 0.19
N ARG A 93 29.18 7.36 -0.87
CA ARG A 93 28.15 8.39 -0.80
C ARG A 93 26.84 7.86 -0.23
N TYR A 94 26.44 6.67 -0.67
CA TYR A 94 25.17 6.10 -0.30
C TYR A 94 25.30 5.29 0.99
N SER A 95 24.75 5.81 2.07
CA SER A 95 24.58 5.07 3.33
C SER A 95 23.22 4.38 3.41
N ARG A 96 22.31 4.70 2.50
CA ARG A 96 21.00 4.05 2.34
C ARG A 96 20.77 3.63 0.91
N ALA A 97 20.11 2.51 0.71
CA ALA A 97 19.70 2.02 -0.59
C ALA A 97 18.32 1.37 -0.53
N THR A 98 17.47 1.68 -1.51
CA THR A 98 16.18 1.03 -1.71
C THR A 98 16.10 0.44 -3.11
N ILE A 99 15.73 -0.83 -3.21
CA ILE A 99 15.49 -1.51 -4.49
C ILE A 99 14.03 -1.98 -4.53
N VAL A 100 13.25 -1.37 -5.43
CA VAL A 100 11.83 -1.71 -5.67
C VAL A 100 11.71 -2.35 -7.05
N MET A 101 11.43 -3.66 -7.10
CA MET A 101 11.39 -4.41 -8.37
C MET A 101 10.55 -5.69 -8.23
N ALA A 102 9.99 -6.19 -9.34
CA ALA A 102 9.16 -7.40 -9.40
C ALA A 102 9.86 -8.66 -8.83
N ARG A 103 9.06 -9.67 -8.47
CA ARG A 103 9.56 -10.97 -7.97
C ARG A 103 10.38 -11.69 -9.04
N LYS A 104 11.25 -12.61 -8.59
CA LYS A 104 12.06 -13.50 -9.44
C LYS A 104 13.13 -12.83 -10.31
N ASN A 105 13.40 -11.54 -10.16
CA ASN A 105 14.53 -10.84 -10.81
C ASN A 105 15.89 -11.00 -10.08
N GLY A 106 16.07 -12.05 -9.26
CA GLY A 106 17.37 -12.36 -8.65
C GLY A 106 17.83 -11.48 -7.48
N LYS A 107 16.91 -10.68 -6.89
CA LYS A 107 17.22 -9.73 -5.80
C LYS A 107 17.93 -10.36 -4.60
N SER A 108 17.42 -11.49 -4.08
CA SER A 108 18.02 -12.13 -2.91
C SER A 108 19.44 -12.62 -3.17
N ALA A 109 19.74 -13.09 -4.38
CA ALA A 109 21.09 -13.53 -4.74
C ALA A 109 22.06 -12.34 -4.85
N LEU A 110 21.59 -11.20 -5.39
CA LEU A 110 22.34 -9.95 -5.40
C LEU A 110 22.63 -9.44 -3.97
N LEU A 111 21.62 -9.47 -3.09
CA LEU A 111 21.77 -9.12 -1.67
C LEU A 111 22.80 -9.97 -0.96
N SER A 112 22.82 -11.28 -1.22
CA SER A 112 23.80 -12.17 -0.62
C SER A 112 25.23 -11.83 -1.02
N GLY A 113 25.45 -11.45 -2.28
CA GLY A 113 26.76 -10.97 -2.72
C GLY A 113 27.15 -9.64 -2.09
N ILE A 114 26.20 -8.72 -1.94
CA ILE A 114 26.41 -7.46 -1.21
C ILE A 114 26.76 -7.74 0.25
N ALA A 115 26.03 -8.63 0.94
CA ALA A 115 26.28 -8.99 2.33
C ALA A 115 27.69 -9.56 2.53
N LEU A 116 28.12 -10.49 1.67
CA LEU A 116 29.47 -11.05 1.72
C LEU A 116 30.55 -10.01 1.41
N TYR A 117 30.31 -9.12 0.45
CA TYR A 117 31.23 -8.01 0.18
C TYR A 117 31.34 -7.06 1.38
N MET A 118 30.22 -6.71 1.99
CA MET A 118 30.19 -5.86 3.19
C MET A 118 30.82 -6.54 4.41
N LEU A 119 30.78 -7.88 4.47
CA LEU A 119 31.40 -8.66 5.53
C LEU A 119 32.93 -8.69 5.44
N CYS A 120 33.50 -8.84 4.23
CA CYS A 120 34.93 -9.16 4.09
C CYS A 120 35.66 -8.42 2.94
N GLY A 121 34.94 -7.74 2.05
CA GLY A 121 35.46 -7.06 0.87
C GLY A 121 35.60 -5.54 0.99
N ASP A 122 34.75 -4.89 1.80
CA ASP A 122 34.62 -3.42 1.94
C ASP A 122 35.77 -2.76 2.71
N GLY A 123 36.58 -3.56 3.41
CA GLY A 123 37.78 -3.09 4.14
C GLY A 123 37.48 -2.40 5.47
N GLU A 124 36.36 -2.73 6.11
CA GLU A 124 36.00 -2.30 7.47
C GLU A 124 36.41 -3.39 8.48
N GLU A 125 36.99 -2.96 9.61
CA GLU A 125 37.31 -3.85 10.73
C GLU A 125 36.09 -4.02 11.65
N SER A 126 35.94 -5.23 12.21
CA SER A 126 34.84 -5.62 13.09
C SER A 126 33.47 -5.25 12.50
N ALA A 127 33.28 -5.55 11.21
CA ALA A 127 32.08 -5.22 10.48
C ALA A 127 30.91 -6.10 10.95
N GLU A 128 29.86 -5.46 11.46
CA GLU A 128 28.62 -6.14 11.80
C GLU A 128 27.65 -6.05 10.63
N VAL A 129 27.32 -7.20 10.04
CA VAL A 129 26.33 -7.33 8.97
C VAL A 129 25.10 -8.01 9.55
N TYR A 130 23.93 -7.43 9.30
CA TYR A 130 22.66 -7.95 9.81
C TYR A 130 21.64 -8.10 8.70
N GLY A 131 20.92 -9.21 8.72
CA GLY A 131 19.80 -9.47 7.82
C GLY A 131 18.51 -9.63 8.61
N ALA A 132 17.47 -8.91 8.21
CA ALA A 132 16.15 -9.00 8.83
C ALA A 132 15.03 -9.23 7.81
N ALA A 133 13.98 -9.88 8.28
CA ALA A 133 12.69 -10.05 7.63
C ALA A 133 11.64 -10.33 8.73
N ALA A 134 10.34 -10.30 8.41
CA ALA A 134 9.29 -10.53 9.41
C ALA A 134 9.38 -11.88 10.15
N THR A 135 10.04 -12.87 9.55
CA THR A 135 10.33 -14.14 10.21
C THR A 135 11.76 -14.56 9.95
N ILE A 136 12.37 -15.27 10.92
CA ILE A 136 13.72 -15.84 10.77
C ILE A 136 13.80 -16.74 9.52
N ARG A 137 12.71 -17.47 9.21
CA ARG A 137 12.63 -18.30 8.00
C ARG A 137 12.73 -17.47 6.72
N GLN A 138 12.13 -16.29 6.68
CA GLN A 138 12.23 -15.39 5.53
C GLN A 138 13.61 -14.74 5.44
N ALA A 139 14.22 -14.35 6.56
CA ALA A 139 15.58 -13.79 6.55
C ALA A 139 16.63 -14.80 6.07
N GLY A 140 16.36 -16.11 6.26
CA GLY A 140 17.12 -17.21 5.64
C GLY A 140 17.19 -17.16 4.10
N LYS A 141 16.32 -16.41 3.41
CA LYS A 141 16.36 -16.25 1.95
C LYS A 141 17.61 -15.50 1.45
N VAL A 142 18.24 -14.68 2.29
CA VAL A 142 19.51 -14.00 1.98
C VAL A 142 20.68 -14.73 2.63
N PHE A 143 20.52 -15.22 3.85
CA PHE A 143 21.58 -15.90 4.58
C PHE A 143 22.01 -17.24 3.95
N GLU A 144 21.06 -18.09 3.56
CA GLU A 144 21.40 -19.40 2.98
C GLU A 144 22.14 -19.30 1.64
N PRO A 145 21.77 -18.39 0.71
CA PRO A 145 22.61 -18.16 -0.45
C PRO A 145 24.01 -17.62 -0.11
N CYS A 146 24.19 -16.75 0.90
CA CYS A 146 25.53 -16.33 1.36
C CYS A 146 26.38 -17.54 1.77
N ARG A 147 25.83 -18.40 2.64
CA ARG A 147 26.48 -19.63 3.09
C ARG A 147 26.86 -20.53 1.92
N LYS A 148 25.96 -20.71 0.94
CA LYS A 148 26.22 -21.54 -0.25
C LYS A 148 27.30 -20.93 -1.15
N MET A 149 27.28 -19.62 -1.37
CA MET A 149 28.31 -18.90 -2.14
C MET A 149 29.68 -19.04 -1.48
N MET A 150 29.73 -18.81 -0.16
CA MET A 150 30.93 -18.96 0.67
C MET A 150 31.53 -20.37 0.54
N LEU A 151 30.74 -21.42 0.78
CA LEU A 151 31.21 -22.82 0.73
C LEU A 151 31.67 -23.26 -0.66
N LYS A 152 31.15 -22.65 -1.73
CA LYS A 152 31.52 -22.99 -3.11
C LYS A 152 32.75 -22.23 -3.60
N SER A 153 33.15 -21.17 -2.92
CA SER A 153 34.32 -20.37 -3.26
C SER A 153 35.51 -20.82 -2.42
N PRO A 154 36.59 -21.36 -3.01
CA PRO A 154 37.74 -21.82 -2.25
C PRO A 154 38.36 -20.74 -1.36
N LEU A 155 38.38 -19.49 -1.86
CA LEU A 155 38.95 -18.35 -1.14
C LEU A 155 38.06 -17.91 0.02
N LEU A 156 36.74 -17.86 -0.17
CA LEU A 156 35.82 -17.49 0.92
C LEU A 156 35.67 -18.61 1.94
N ALA A 157 35.68 -19.88 1.52
CA ALA A 157 35.64 -21.02 2.43
C ALA A 157 36.89 -21.11 3.31
N ALA A 158 38.04 -20.65 2.83
CA ALA A 158 39.27 -20.56 3.62
C ALA A 158 39.32 -19.34 4.56
N ARG A 159 38.53 -18.29 4.26
CA ARG A 159 38.52 -17.03 5.03
C ARG A 159 37.38 -16.96 6.05
N LEU A 160 36.21 -17.48 5.70
CA LEU A 160 34.98 -17.32 6.46
C LEU A 160 34.54 -18.63 7.08
N GLU A 161 34.09 -18.55 8.33
CA GLU A 161 33.53 -19.68 9.06
C GLU A 161 32.01 -19.55 9.19
N HIS A 162 31.28 -20.66 9.06
CA HIS A 162 29.84 -20.70 9.35
C HIS A 162 29.55 -21.38 10.68
N VAL A 163 29.15 -20.57 11.67
CA VAL A 163 28.73 -21.00 13.00
C VAL A 163 27.26 -21.40 12.95
N LYS A 164 27.01 -22.70 12.73
CA LYS A 164 25.66 -23.25 12.52
C LYS A 164 24.68 -22.96 13.66
N ALA A 165 25.13 -23.06 14.92
CA ALA A 165 24.27 -22.91 16.09
C ALA A 165 23.68 -21.49 16.20
N ALA A 166 24.47 -20.47 15.84
CA ALA A 166 24.09 -19.06 15.88
C ALA A 166 23.55 -18.54 14.53
N ARG A 167 23.51 -19.38 13.48
CA ARG A 167 23.22 -18.95 12.10
C ARG A 167 24.02 -17.70 11.71
N ARG A 168 25.33 -17.78 11.93
CA ARG A 168 26.28 -16.68 11.76
C ARG A 168 27.41 -17.06 10.82
N ILE A 169 27.86 -16.13 9.99
CA ILE A 169 29.11 -16.24 9.22
C ILE A 169 30.12 -15.29 9.83
N VAL A 170 31.35 -15.73 10.08
CA VAL A 170 32.39 -14.96 10.79
C VAL A 170 33.64 -14.84 9.93
N ASP A 171 34.24 -13.65 9.88
CA ASP A 171 35.60 -13.39 9.40
C ASP A 171 36.48 -13.10 10.61
N GLU A 172 37.12 -14.11 11.19
CA GLU A 172 37.94 -13.96 12.40
C GLU A 172 39.09 -12.98 12.19
N ARG A 173 39.61 -12.88 10.96
CA ARG A 173 40.74 -11.99 10.62
C ARG A 173 40.43 -10.53 10.94
N THR A 174 39.19 -10.10 10.70
CA THR A 174 38.74 -8.73 10.94
C THR A 174 37.83 -8.62 12.16
N GLY A 175 37.50 -9.75 12.80
CA GLY A 175 36.48 -9.82 13.86
C GLY A 175 35.08 -9.45 13.37
N SER A 176 34.79 -9.65 12.08
CA SER A 176 33.52 -9.29 11.44
C SER A 176 32.53 -10.45 11.46
N HIS A 177 31.23 -10.17 11.46
CA HIS A 177 30.20 -11.22 11.37
C HIS A 177 28.97 -10.81 10.57
N TYR A 178 28.31 -11.80 9.98
CA TYR A 178 26.97 -11.69 9.41
C TYR A 178 25.99 -12.57 10.19
N GLU A 179 24.92 -11.97 10.69
CA GLU A 179 23.86 -12.62 11.47
C GLU A 179 22.46 -12.27 10.96
N VAL A 180 21.52 -13.17 11.19
CA VAL A 180 20.09 -12.94 10.96
C VAL A 180 19.44 -12.53 12.28
N ILE A 181 18.81 -11.35 12.30
CA ILE A 181 18.05 -10.86 13.45
C ILE A 181 16.55 -10.99 13.21
N PRO A 182 15.75 -11.33 14.23
CA PRO A 182 14.30 -11.35 14.12
C PRO A 182 13.72 -9.93 14.13
N ALA A 183 12.48 -9.77 13.65
CA ALA A 183 11.87 -8.45 13.49
C ALA A 183 11.41 -7.79 14.81
N ASP A 184 11.22 -8.59 15.86
CA ASP A 184 10.80 -8.19 17.22
C ASP A 184 11.98 -7.88 18.15
N ALA A 185 13.18 -7.70 17.60
CA ALA A 185 14.41 -7.42 18.35
C ALA A 185 14.48 -6.00 18.96
N ASP A 186 13.33 -5.36 19.25
CA ASP A 186 13.23 -4.05 19.92
C ASP A 186 14.02 -3.97 21.25
N ASN A 187 14.42 -5.12 21.80
CA ASN A 187 15.18 -5.23 23.06
C ASN A 187 16.71 -5.27 22.91
N GLU A 188 17.30 -5.27 21.71
CA GLU A 188 18.77 -5.31 21.52
C GLU A 188 19.35 -3.97 21.05
N LEU A 189 19.31 -2.97 21.94
CA LEU A 189 19.75 -1.57 21.70
C LEU A 189 21.29 -1.36 21.64
N GLY A 190 22.06 -2.37 21.22
CA GLY A 190 23.53 -2.36 21.27
C GLY A 190 24.27 -2.54 19.94
N HIS A 191 23.57 -2.75 18.82
CA HIS A 191 24.22 -3.07 17.55
C HIS A 191 24.94 -1.87 16.92
N SER A 192 26.08 -2.11 16.28
CA SER A 192 26.82 -1.14 15.47
C SER A 192 26.94 -1.63 14.01
N PRO A 193 25.82 -1.66 13.25
CA PRO A 193 25.78 -2.21 11.91
C PRO A 193 26.71 -1.46 10.94
N HIS A 194 27.64 -2.19 10.32
CA HIS A 194 28.29 -1.76 9.07
C HIS A 194 27.37 -2.00 7.87
N CYS A 195 26.57 -3.06 7.89
CA CYS A 195 25.54 -3.28 6.90
C CYS A 195 24.27 -3.86 7.53
N PHE A 196 23.12 -3.32 7.12
CA PHE A 196 21.83 -3.86 7.47
C PHE A 196 21.02 -4.11 6.21
N ILE A 197 20.50 -5.33 6.05
CA ILE A 197 19.70 -5.74 4.91
C ILE A 197 18.30 -6.10 5.40
N LEU A 198 17.32 -5.31 4.96
CA LEU A 198 15.91 -5.57 5.19
C LEU A 198 15.29 -6.18 3.92
N ASP A 199 15.11 -7.50 3.91
CA ASP A 199 14.43 -8.20 2.80
C ASP A 199 12.91 -8.20 3.05
N GLU A 200 12.15 -7.82 2.02
CA GLU A 200 10.69 -7.73 2.07
C GLU A 200 10.16 -6.71 3.11
N VAL A 201 10.38 -5.41 2.84
CA VAL A 201 9.90 -4.30 3.68
C VAL A 201 8.40 -4.39 3.99
N LEU A 202 7.57 -4.86 3.05
CA LEU A 202 6.11 -4.98 3.23
C LEU A 202 5.69 -5.92 4.36
N SER A 203 6.60 -6.77 4.82
CA SER A 203 6.34 -7.69 5.92
C SER A 203 6.53 -7.06 7.30
N GLN A 204 7.15 -5.87 7.38
CA GLN A 204 7.37 -5.17 8.64
C GLN A 204 6.09 -4.49 9.13
N PRO A 205 5.79 -4.57 10.44
CA PRO A 205 4.60 -3.94 11.01
C PRO A 205 4.69 -2.41 10.99
N ASP A 206 5.88 -1.87 11.26
CA ASP A 206 6.18 -0.44 11.38
C ASP A 206 7.68 -0.17 11.09
N ASP A 207 8.16 1.04 11.37
CA ASP A 207 9.52 1.48 11.09
C ASP A 207 10.51 1.26 12.25
N SER A 208 10.09 0.67 13.38
CA SER A 208 10.88 0.59 14.63
C SER A 208 12.26 -0.03 14.42
N LEU A 209 12.30 -1.22 13.80
CA LEU A 209 13.53 -1.94 13.50
C LEU A 209 14.45 -1.14 12.56
N TRP A 210 13.87 -0.49 11.54
CA TRP A 210 14.64 0.33 10.60
C TRP A 210 15.28 1.53 11.32
N GLN A 211 14.55 2.19 12.22
CA GLN A 211 15.07 3.31 13.00
C GLN A 211 16.15 2.86 13.99
N ALA A 212 15.95 1.75 14.70
CA ALA A 212 16.92 1.20 15.65
C ALA A 212 18.25 0.86 14.96
N MET A 213 18.21 0.17 13.82
CA MET A 213 19.42 -0.15 13.07
C MET A 213 20.08 1.10 12.49
N ARG A 214 19.28 2.07 12.04
CA ARG A 214 19.79 3.33 11.50
C ARG A 214 20.56 4.14 12.54
N THR A 215 20.08 4.24 13.77
CA THR A 215 20.77 4.99 14.84
C THR A 215 22.08 4.32 15.24
N GLY A 216 22.17 2.98 15.18
CA GLY A 216 23.40 2.22 15.44
C GLY A 216 24.53 2.41 14.43
N THR A 217 24.23 2.87 13.20
CA THR A 217 25.26 3.05 12.14
C THR A 217 26.23 4.21 12.37
N GLY A 218 25.95 5.12 13.30
CA GLY A 218 26.63 6.43 13.39
C GLY A 218 28.14 6.39 13.67
N ALA A 219 28.65 5.30 14.24
CA ALA A 219 30.08 5.13 14.51
C ALA A 219 30.86 4.55 13.31
N ARG A 220 30.18 4.00 12.31
CA ARG A 220 30.82 3.35 11.15
C ARG A 220 31.21 4.36 10.10
N THR A 221 32.32 4.07 9.42
CA THR A 221 32.87 5.03 8.45
C THR A 221 32.09 5.07 7.14
N GLN A 222 31.57 3.92 6.69
CA GLN A 222 30.83 3.77 5.44
C GLN A 222 29.65 2.78 5.61
N PRO A 223 28.70 2.98 6.53
CA PRO A 223 27.61 2.02 6.72
C PRO A 223 26.73 1.92 5.47
N LEU A 224 26.04 0.79 5.30
CA LEU A 224 25.02 0.61 4.27
C LEU A 224 23.74 -0.03 4.82
N MET A 225 22.68 0.76 4.88
CA MET A 225 21.31 0.30 5.13
C MET A 225 20.63 0.01 3.79
N LEU A 226 20.33 -1.25 3.50
CA LEU A 226 19.77 -1.68 2.22
C LEU A 226 18.42 -2.37 2.42
N ALA A 227 17.39 -1.84 1.79
CA ALA A 227 16.05 -2.37 1.83
C ALA A 227 15.61 -2.80 0.42
N ILE A 228 14.95 -3.96 0.35
CA ILE A 228 14.38 -4.46 -0.90
C ILE A 228 12.91 -4.77 -0.72
N THR A 229 12.11 -4.41 -1.72
CA THR A 229 10.70 -4.71 -1.73
C THR A 229 10.16 -4.91 -3.14
N THR A 230 8.99 -5.55 -3.23
CA THR A 230 8.10 -5.38 -4.38
C THR A 230 7.11 -4.27 -4.08
N GLU A 231 6.29 -3.94 -5.05
CA GLU A 231 5.17 -3.04 -4.84
C GLU A 231 4.10 -3.67 -3.94
N THR A 232 3.28 -2.81 -3.33
CA THR A 232 2.29 -3.19 -2.32
C THR A 232 0.87 -3.13 -2.86
N SER A 233 0.00 -3.88 -2.20
CA SER A 233 -1.45 -3.82 -2.34
C SER A 233 -2.08 -2.89 -1.27
N GLN A 234 -1.35 -2.63 -0.19
CA GLN A 234 -1.77 -1.75 0.90
C GLN A 234 -1.48 -0.31 0.52
N GLN A 235 -2.51 0.54 0.53
CA GLN A 235 -2.32 1.96 0.22
C GLN A 235 -1.56 2.71 1.32
N TYR A 236 -1.64 2.23 2.56
CA TYR A 236 -1.02 2.86 3.72
C TYR A 236 -0.35 1.80 4.61
N SER A 237 0.96 1.83 4.65
CA SER A 237 1.80 1.06 5.56
C SER A 237 3.21 1.65 5.53
N PHE A 238 4.05 1.27 6.50
CA PHE A 238 5.47 1.60 6.45
C PHE A 238 6.08 1.21 5.10
N GLY A 239 5.76 0.02 4.59
CA GLY A 239 6.21 -0.42 3.27
C GLY A 239 5.73 0.46 2.12
N ALA A 240 4.48 0.93 2.13
CA ALA A 240 3.95 1.84 1.11
C ALA A 240 4.69 3.19 1.13
N GLU A 241 4.87 3.79 2.31
CA GLU A 241 5.59 5.05 2.49
C GLU A 241 7.06 4.93 2.09
N PHE A 242 7.69 3.80 2.41
CA PHE A 242 9.07 3.49 2.06
C PHE A 242 9.29 3.41 0.55
N ILE A 243 8.32 2.85 -0.17
CA ILE A 243 8.30 2.81 -1.64
C ILE A 243 8.11 4.22 -2.22
N ASP A 244 7.15 4.98 -1.69
CA ASP A 244 6.85 6.33 -2.18
C ASP A 244 8.05 7.27 -2.00
N GLU A 245 8.81 7.11 -0.93
CA GLU A 245 10.06 7.85 -0.75
C GLU A 245 11.13 7.41 -1.76
N ALA A 246 11.22 6.12 -2.09
CA ALA A 246 12.14 5.66 -3.14
C ALA A 246 11.77 6.23 -4.53
N ASP A 247 10.48 6.35 -4.86
CA ASP A 247 10.01 7.00 -6.08
C ASP A 247 10.44 8.48 -6.12
N ARG A 248 10.22 9.21 -5.02
CA ARG A 248 10.61 10.63 -4.90
C ARG A 248 12.12 10.85 -4.97
N VAL A 249 12.92 9.95 -4.40
CA VAL A 249 14.39 10.01 -4.46
C VAL A 249 14.90 9.65 -5.86
N LEU A 250 14.24 8.73 -6.56
CA LEU A 250 14.57 8.44 -7.95
C LEU A 250 14.31 9.65 -8.86
N GLU A 251 13.17 10.31 -8.64
CA GLU A 251 12.76 11.52 -9.38
C GLU A 251 13.67 12.72 -9.10
N ASP A 252 13.94 12.98 -7.82
CA ASP A 252 14.86 14.04 -7.39
C ASP A 252 15.88 13.53 -6.37
N PRO A 253 17.05 13.06 -6.86
CA PRO A 253 18.15 12.59 -6.01
C PRO A 253 18.69 13.65 -5.03
N LYS A 254 18.38 14.95 -5.23
CA LYS A 254 18.81 16.02 -4.31
C LYS A 254 18.11 15.96 -2.97
N ARG A 255 16.90 15.40 -2.91
CA ARG A 255 16.11 15.30 -1.68
C ARG A 255 16.81 14.48 -0.60
N ALA A 256 17.48 13.40 -1.01
CA ALA A 256 18.25 12.55 -0.12
C ALA A 256 19.57 12.14 -0.79
N PRO A 257 20.60 13.01 -0.79
CA PRO A 257 21.84 12.75 -1.53
C PRO A 257 22.60 11.50 -1.07
N HIS A 258 22.32 11.00 0.13
CA HIS A 258 22.88 9.81 0.77
C HIS A 258 22.05 8.54 0.53
N HIS A 259 20.92 8.63 -0.18
CA HIS A 259 20.01 7.53 -0.46
C HIS A 259 20.05 7.17 -1.95
N PHE A 260 20.40 5.92 -2.23
CA PHE A 260 20.31 5.33 -3.55
C PHE A 260 18.91 4.71 -3.74
N ALA A 261 18.21 5.08 -4.81
CA ALA A 261 16.95 4.44 -5.18
C ALA A 261 17.07 3.77 -6.54
N PHE A 262 16.67 2.50 -6.61
CA PHE A 262 16.46 1.77 -7.85
C PHE A 262 15.02 1.29 -7.87
N VAL A 263 14.20 1.86 -8.75
CA VAL A 263 12.77 1.56 -8.85
C VAL A 263 12.44 1.09 -10.26
N ARG A 264 11.74 -0.04 -10.36
CA ARG A 264 11.23 -0.62 -11.61
C ARG A 264 9.78 -1.04 -11.43
N LYS A 265 8.88 -0.11 -11.74
CA LYS A 265 7.42 -0.24 -11.60
C LYS A 265 6.78 0.12 -12.95
N THR A 266 5.81 -0.66 -13.41
CA THR A 266 5.02 -0.26 -14.57
C THR A 266 4.06 0.86 -14.19
N PRO A 267 3.83 1.85 -15.06
CA PRO A 267 2.89 2.93 -14.80
C PRO A 267 1.45 2.41 -14.73
N ARG A 268 0.61 3.12 -13.96
CA ARG A 268 -0.84 2.88 -13.81
C ARG A 268 -1.67 3.93 -14.52
N THR A 269 -1.10 5.11 -14.70
CA THR A 269 -1.78 6.28 -15.28
C THR A 269 -0.94 6.84 -16.42
N PRO A 270 -1.57 7.59 -17.36
CA PRO A 270 -0.84 8.26 -18.43
C PRO A 270 0.25 9.20 -17.89
N ASP A 271 -0.03 9.88 -16.78
CA ASP A 271 0.93 10.78 -16.12
C ASP A 271 2.15 10.04 -15.57
N GLU A 272 1.96 8.86 -14.97
CA GLU A 272 3.06 8.01 -14.50
C GLU A 272 3.90 7.53 -15.69
N LEU A 273 3.27 7.18 -16.82
CA LEU A 273 3.96 6.78 -18.05
C LEU A 273 4.79 7.92 -18.63
N GLU A 274 4.20 9.10 -18.82
CA GLU A 274 4.89 10.27 -19.35
C GLU A 274 6.07 10.67 -18.45
N ARG A 275 5.85 10.66 -17.14
CA ARG A 275 6.89 10.93 -16.14
C ARG A 275 8.05 9.95 -16.28
N LEU A 276 7.77 8.66 -16.46
CA LEU A 276 8.79 7.63 -16.61
C LEU A 276 9.66 7.86 -17.87
N HIS A 277 9.03 8.18 -19.00
CA HIS A 277 9.73 8.53 -20.24
C HIS A 277 10.60 9.78 -20.08
N ARG A 278 10.15 10.76 -19.29
CA ARG A 278 10.92 11.98 -18.98
C ARG A 278 12.15 11.69 -18.12
N LEU A 279 12.04 10.79 -17.15
CA LEU A 279 13.16 10.42 -16.27
C LEU A 279 14.21 9.57 -16.99
N PHE A 280 13.79 8.75 -17.95
CA PHE A 280 14.64 7.77 -18.62
C PHE A 280 14.58 7.90 -20.16
N PRO A 281 14.88 9.08 -20.72
CA PRO A 281 14.66 9.35 -22.14
C PRO A 281 15.43 8.37 -23.03
N GLY A 282 14.73 7.78 -24.00
CA GLY A 282 15.31 6.89 -25.01
C GLY A 282 15.66 5.48 -24.52
N ARG A 283 15.21 5.07 -23.33
CA ARG A 283 15.39 3.69 -22.85
C ARG A 283 14.45 2.73 -23.61
N PRO A 284 14.98 1.69 -24.28
CA PRO A 284 14.17 0.75 -25.08
C PRO A 284 13.34 -0.22 -24.24
N ASP A 285 13.64 -0.36 -22.95
CA ASP A 285 12.94 -1.21 -21.99
C ASP A 285 11.78 -0.49 -21.30
N LEU A 286 11.46 0.75 -21.68
CA LEU A 286 10.34 1.50 -21.11
C LEU A 286 8.99 0.95 -21.59
N PRO A 287 7.95 0.97 -20.73
CA PRO A 287 6.59 0.70 -21.15
C PRO A 287 6.15 1.68 -22.24
N VAL A 288 5.43 1.18 -23.23
CA VAL A 288 4.88 1.95 -24.35
C VAL A 288 3.40 2.29 -24.14
N SER A 289 2.73 1.58 -23.24
CA SER A 289 1.31 1.79 -22.91
C SER A 289 1.02 1.38 -21.45
N LEU A 290 -0.24 1.51 -21.03
CA LEU A 290 -0.74 1.02 -19.74
C LEU A 290 -1.31 -0.41 -19.83
N ASP A 291 -1.26 -1.02 -21.02
CA ASP A 291 -1.80 -2.36 -21.24
C ASP A 291 -0.89 -3.40 -20.59
N TRP A 292 -1.38 -4.02 -19.52
CA TRP A 292 -0.63 -5.03 -18.77
C TRP A 292 -0.48 -6.34 -19.55
N THR A 293 -1.30 -6.58 -20.59
CA THR A 293 -1.24 -7.77 -21.43
C THR A 293 -0.20 -7.66 -22.54
N ASP A 294 0.22 -6.44 -22.88
CA ASP A 294 1.25 -6.18 -23.88
C ASP A 294 2.65 -6.53 -23.33
N GLU A 295 3.27 -7.54 -23.93
CA GLU A 295 4.60 -8.03 -23.54
C GLU A 295 5.70 -6.97 -23.65
N ALA A 296 5.51 -5.97 -24.52
CA ALA A 296 6.45 -4.86 -24.66
C ALA A 296 6.61 -4.07 -23.36
N ASN A 297 5.58 -4.07 -22.50
CA ASN A 297 5.59 -3.35 -21.22
C ASN A 297 6.28 -4.11 -20.07
N TRP A 298 6.59 -5.39 -20.23
CA TRP A 298 7.04 -6.24 -19.11
C TRP A 298 8.52 -6.08 -18.75
N ALA A 299 9.34 -5.68 -19.73
CA ALA A 299 10.80 -5.61 -19.57
C ALA A 299 11.24 -4.60 -18.51
N TRP A 300 10.52 -3.47 -18.37
CA TRP A 300 10.85 -2.42 -17.41
C TRP A 300 10.90 -2.94 -15.98
N SER A 301 9.81 -3.58 -15.53
CA SER A 301 9.68 -4.14 -14.18
C SER A 301 10.44 -5.44 -14.00
N ASN A 302 10.83 -6.09 -15.11
CA ASN A 302 11.54 -7.35 -15.14
C ASN A 302 12.85 -7.27 -15.93
N PRO A 303 13.90 -6.59 -15.42
CA PRO A 303 15.18 -6.51 -16.12
C PRO A 303 15.86 -7.87 -16.36
N ALA A 304 15.45 -8.93 -15.66
CA ALA A 304 15.93 -10.29 -15.88
C ALA A 304 15.16 -11.07 -16.96
N LEU A 305 14.09 -10.50 -17.53
CA LEU A 305 13.23 -11.18 -18.49
C LEU A 305 14.02 -11.65 -19.72
N GLY A 306 13.86 -12.92 -20.08
CA GLY A 306 14.59 -13.54 -21.18
C GLY A 306 16.05 -13.93 -20.86
N THR A 307 16.55 -13.59 -19.66
CA THR A 307 17.87 -14.06 -19.17
C THR A 307 17.70 -15.24 -18.22
N PHE A 308 17.47 -14.98 -16.94
CA PHE A 308 17.19 -15.98 -15.92
C PHE A 308 15.75 -15.90 -15.38
N LEU A 309 14.90 -15.05 -15.98
CA LEU A 309 13.46 -15.04 -15.79
C LEU A 309 12.77 -15.47 -17.10
N SER A 310 11.93 -16.50 -17.04
CA SER A 310 11.25 -17.08 -18.20
C SER A 310 10.15 -16.15 -18.72
N VAL A 311 10.21 -15.82 -20.01
CA VAL A 311 9.14 -15.10 -20.74
C VAL A 311 7.87 -15.95 -20.77
N GLN A 312 8.01 -17.25 -21.03
CA GLN A 312 6.89 -18.17 -21.15
C GLN A 312 6.07 -18.27 -19.85
N SER A 313 6.75 -18.29 -18.70
CA SER A 313 6.08 -18.28 -17.38
C SER A 313 5.26 -17.01 -17.16
N LEU A 314 5.75 -15.84 -17.60
CA LEU A 314 4.98 -14.60 -17.51
C LEU A 314 3.77 -14.61 -18.43
N ARG A 315 3.89 -15.17 -19.64
CA ARG A 315 2.75 -15.33 -20.57
C ARG A 315 1.64 -16.20 -20.00
N GLU A 316 2.02 -17.32 -19.37
CA GLU A 316 1.06 -18.23 -18.73
C GLU A 316 0.32 -17.53 -17.58
N GLU A 317 1.04 -16.84 -16.70
CA GLU A 317 0.43 -16.08 -15.59
C GLU A 317 -0.43 -14.90 -16.08
N ALA A 318 -0.03 -14.22 -17.16
CA ALA A 318 -0.83 -13.17 -17.78
C ALA A 318 -2.15 -13.71 -18.36
N LYS A 319 -2.10 -14.90 -18.98
CA LYS A 319 -3.29 -15.58 -19.50
C LYS A 319 -4.25 -16.01 -18.39
N GLU A 320 -3.73 -16.53 -17.28
CA GLU A 320 -4.52 -16.85 -16.09
C GLU A 320 -5.20 -15.60 -15.51
N ALA A 321 -4.50 -14.47 -15.49
CA ALA A 321 -5.01 -13.19 -15.01
C ALA A 321 -6.19 -12.61 -15.83
N LEU A 322 -6.38 -13.01 -17.10
CA LEU A 322 -7.49 -12.51 -17.93
C LEU A 322 -8.88 -12.88 -17.38
N GLY A 323 -8.98 -14.03 -16.71
CA GLY A 323 -10.25 -14.58 -16.21
C GLY A 323 -10.44 -14.50 -14.69
N ASP A 324 -9.40 -14.14 -13.93
CA ASP A 324 -9.43 -14.14 -12.46
C ASP A 324 -8.87 -12.83 -11.90
N ARG A 325 -9.71 -12.07 -11.19
CA ARG A 325 -9.36 -10.79 -10.58
C ARG A 325 -8.25 -10.91 -9.53
N LYS A 326 -8.20 -12.02 -8.79
CA LYS A 326 -7.16 -12.28 -7.81
C LYS A 326 -5.83 -12.58 -8.50
N ALA A 327 -5.86 -13.38 -9.56
CA ALA A 327 -4.69 -13.64 -10.40
C ALA A 327 -4.20 -12.35 -11.08
N LEU A 328 -5.10 -11.48 -11.54
CA LEU A 328 -4.75 -10.16 -12.07
C LEU A 328 -4.03 -9.29 -11.03
N ASN A 329 -4.58 -9.15 -9.82
CA ASN A 329 -3.92 -8.38 -8.77
C ASN A 329 -2.53 -8.94 -8.44
N ALA A 330 -2.41 -10.27 -8.37
CA ALA A 330 -1.12 -10.92 -8.14
C ALA A 330 -0.13 -10.68 -9.30
N PHE A 331 -0.60 -10.72 -10.55
CA PHE A 331 0.23 -10.46 -11.73
C PHE A 331 0.72 -9.00 -11.75
N LEU A 332 -0.19 -8.04 -11.61
CA LEU A 332 0.14 -6.61 -11.57
C LEU A 332 1.14 -6.31 -10.44
N GLN A 333 0.88 -6.78 -9.22
CA GLN A 333 1.76 -6.52 -8.08
C GLN A 333 3.10 -7.24 -8.18
N PHE A 334 3.12 -8.54 -8.46
CA PHE A 334 4.33 -9.34 -8.31
C PHE A 334 5.13 -9.52 -9.60
N ARG A 335 4.50 -9.38 -10.77
CA ARG A 335 5.16 -9.46 -12.08
C ARG A 335 5.37 -8.11 -12.72
N LEU A 336 4.40 -7.21 -12.67
CA LEU A 336 4.58 -5.86 -13.21
C LEU A 336 5.05 -4.84 -12.17
N ASN A 337 5.15 -5.26 -10.90
CA ASN A 337 5.57 -4.40 -9.80
C ASN A 337 4.75 -3.10 -9.73
N GLN A 338 3.46 -3.24 -10.02
CA GLN A 338 2.50 -2.15 -10.09
C GLN A 338 1.71 -2.09 -8.79
N ARG A 339 1.39 -0.87 -8.32
CA ARG A 339 0.60 -0.70 -7.10
C ARG A 339 -0.84 -1.07 -7.39
N VAL A 340 -1.29 -2.15 -6.76
CA VAL A 340 -2.67 -2.59 -6.80
C VAL A 340 -3.38 -2.12 -5.54
N SER A 341 -4.70 -2.05 -5.55
CA SER A 341 -5.47 -1.95 -4.32
C SER A 341 -5.78 -3.36 -3.86
N GLU A 342 -5.34 -3.77 -2.66
CA GLU A 342 -5.70 -5.06 -2.06
C GLU A 342 -7.20 -5.18 -1.87
N VAL A 343 -7.86 -4.04 -1.71
CA VAL A 343 -9.25 -4.00 -1.36
C VAL A 343 -10.08 -3.99 -2.64
N SER A 344 -10.64 -5.15 -2.95
CA SER A 344 -11.77 -5.23 -3.85
C SER A 344 -12.86 -4.34 -3.26
N ARG A 345 -13.17 -3.24 -3.95
CA ARG A 345 -14.45 -2.55 -3.79
C ARG A 345 -15.55 -3.62 -3.75
N TRP A 346 -16.37 -3.61 -2.70
CA TRP A 346 -17.35 -4.68 -2.52
C TRP A 346 -18.44 -4.64 -3.57
N ILE A 347 -18.77 -3.43 -4.06
CA ILE A 347 -19.77 -3.18 -5.09
C ILE A 347 -19.05 -2.77 -6.39
N ALA A 348 -19.25 -3.52 -7.48
CA ALA A 348 -18.81 -3.05 -8.79
C ALA A 348 -19.66 -1.84 -9.20
N MET A 349 -19.04 -0.72 -9.61
CA MET A 349 -19.80 0.53 -9.79
C MET A 349 -20.69 0.53 -11.03
N ASP A 350 -20.36 -0.28 -12.03
CA ASP A 350 -21.28 -0.59 -13.12
C ASP A 350 -22.56 -1.26 -12.61
N LEU A 351 -22.45 -2.19 -11.65
CA LEU A 351 -23.61 -2.82 -11.00
C LEU A 351 -24.40 -1.81 -10.16
N TRP A 352 -23.72 -0.94 -9.41
CA TRP A 352 -24.35 0.17 -8.70
C TRP A 352 -25.12 1.05 -9.69
N ASP A 353 -24.45 1.56 -10.71
CA ASP A 353 -25.03 2.51 -11.67
C ASP A 353 -26.24 1.91 -12.42
N MET A 354 -26.28 0.58 -12.63
CA MET A 354 -27.47 -0.12 -13.17
C MET A 354 -28.72 -0.06 -12.27
N ASN A 355 -28.58 0.26 -10.98
CA ASN A 355 -29.66 0.41 -9.99
C ASN A 355 -30.00 1.88 -9.72
N THR A 356 -29.61 2.79 -10.62
CA THR A 356 -29.92 4.22 -10.50
C THR A 356 -31.43 4.49 -10.51
N GLY A 357 -32.19 3.77 -11.32
CA GLY A 357 -33.58 4.13 -11.61
C GLY A 357 -33.65 5.46 -12.36
N GLU A 358 -34.58 6.34 -11.96
CA GLU A 358 -34.64 7.72 -12.48
C GLU A 358 -33.57 8.59 -11.81
N LEU A 359 -32.88 9.44 -12.59
CA LEU A 359 -31.87 10.35 -12.04
C LEU A 359 -32.54 11.56 -11.39
N ALA A 360 -32.43 11.70 -10.07
CA ALA A 360 -32.95 12.85 -9.35
C ALA A 360 -32.00 14.05 -9.48
N PRO A 361 -32.50 15.25 -9.85
CA PRO A 361 -31.66 16.46 -9.94
C PRO A 361 -31.26 17.02 -8.57
N ASN A 362 -32.07 16.79 -7.53
CA ASN A 362 -31.80 17.17 -6.14
C ASN A 362 -32.67 16.30 -5.20
N PRO A 363 -32.41 16.31 -3.87
CA PRO A 363 -33.18 15.51 -2.92
C PRO A 363 -34.68 15.83 -2.87
N GLY A 364 -35.05 17.11 -3.00
CA GLY A 364 -36.44 17.56 -2.93
C GLY A 364 -37.34 16.99 -4.03
N TRP A 365 -36.76 16.67 -5.19
CA TRP A 365 -37.47 16.03 -6.30
C TRP A 365 -37.99 14.62 -5.97
N ILE A 366 -37.30 13.90 -5.08
CA ILE A 366 -37.67 12.52 -4.68
C ILE A 366 -38.88 12.56 -3.74
N ALA A 367 -38.93 13.54 -2.85
CA ALA A 367 -39.89 13.61 -1.75
C ALA A 367 -41.35 13.50 -2.19
N GLY A 368 -41.75 14.25 -3.23
CA GLY A 368 -43.13 14.24 -3.74
C GLY A 368 -43.56 12.94 -4.44
N ARG A 369 -42.64 12.01 -4.73
CA ARG A 369 -42.94 10.75 -5.44
C ARG A 369 -43.21 9.58 -4.51
N LEU A 370 -42.68 9.65 -3.29
CA LEU A 370 -42.76 8.56 -2.31
C LEU A 370 -43.63 8.94 -1.10
N GLU A 371 -44.26 10.12 -1.11
CA GLU A 371 -45.11 10.62 -0.03
C GLU A 371 -46.20 9.61 0.36
N GLY A 372 -46.38 9.42 1.67
CA GLY A 372 -47.36 8.50 2.25
C GLY A 372 -47.04 7.01 2.09
N GLN A 373 -45.98 6.64 1.36
CA GLN A 373 -45.56 5.25 1.23
C GLN A 373 -44.96 4.73 2.54
N ARG A 374 -45.09 3.41 2.74
CA ARG A 374 -44.48 2.71 3.87
C ARG A 374 -43.00 2.51 3.60
N CYS A 375 -42.16 2.70 4.60
CA CYS A 375 -40.72 2.49 4.51
C CYS A 375 -40.11 2.10 5.85
N TRP A 376 -38.82 1.72 5.82
CA TRP A 376 -38.00 1.44 6.98
C TRP A 376 -36.82 2.40 7.03
N GLY A 377 -36.47 2.86 8.23
CA GLY A 377 -35.37 3.78 8.45
C GLY A 377 -34.09 3.11 8.92
N GLY A 378 -32.96 3.69 8.56
CA GLY A 378 -31.65 3.29 9.04
C GLY A 378 -30.80 4.50 9.39
N LEU A 379 -30.27 4.55 10.61
CA LEU A 379 -29.50 5.68 11.15
C LEU A 379 -28.07 5.25 11.50
N ASP A 380 -27.08 5.89 10.87
CA ASP A 380 -25.66 5.83 11.25
C ASP A 380 -25.19 7.22 11.68
N LEU A 381 -24.81 7.37 12.95
CA LEU A 381 -24.66 8.67 13.60
C LEU A 381 -23.22 8.85 14.12
N SER A 382 -22.60 9.97 13.76
CA SER A 382 -21.24 10.30 14.19
C SER A 382 -21.24 11.34 15.32
N SER A 383 -20.26 11.23 16.22
CA SER A 383 -20.22 12.03 17.43
C SER A 383 -19.43 13.34 17.34
N LYS A 384 -18.42 13.47 16.45
CA LYS A 384 -17.52 14.65 16.48
C LYS A 384 -16.90 15.13 15.16
N LEU A 385 -16.66 14.30 14.13
CA LEU A 385 -15.91 14.71 12.92
C LEU A 385 -16.31 13.96 11.62
N ASP A 386 -17.44 13.25 11.62
CA ASP A 386 -17.87 12.48 10.44
C ASP A 386 -19.27 12.87 9.98
N LEU A 387 -19.70 12.25 8.87
CA LEU A 387 -21.05 12.40 8.37
C LEU A 387 -22.00 11.57 9.24
N THR A 388 -23.18 12.11 9.49
CA THR A 388 -24.35 11.33 9.91
C THR A 388 -25.18 11.02 8.67
N ALA A 389 -25.70 9.80 8.60
CA ALA A 389 -26.50 9.33 7.49
C ALA A 389 -27.83 8.74 7.96
N TRP A 390 -28.90 9.13 7.27
CA TRP A 390 -30.24 8.56 7.42
C TRP A 390 -30.67 7.99 6.09
N CYS A 391 -31.02 6.71 6.05
CA CYS A 391 -31.50 6.05 4.84
C CYS A 391 -32.92 5.54 5.04
N LEU A 392 -33.79 5.80 4.08
CA LEU A 392 -35.12 5.19 3.97
C LEU A 392 -35.11 4.13 2.88
N TYR A 393 -35.65 2.96 3.20
CA TYR A 393 -35.83 1.85 2.27
C TYR A 393 -37.33 1.59 2.06
N PHE A 394 -37.78 1.61 0.80
CA PHE A 394 -39.16 1.41 0.42
C PHE A 394 -39.38 0.01 -0.18
N PRO A 395 -40.59 -0.58 -0.05
CA PRO A 395 -40.91 -1.90 -0.59
C PRO A 395 -40.73 -2.05 -2.10
N GLY A 396 -40.75 -0.95 -2.86
CA GLY A 396 -40.52 -0.96 -4.31
C GLY A 396 -39.03 -1.04 -4.69
N GLY A 397 -38.12 -1.02 -3.71
CA GLY A 397 -36.68 -1.02 -3.93
C GLY A 397 -36.04 0.36 -3.87
N GLU A 398 -36.82 1.41 -3.62
CA GLU A 398 -36.29 2.77 -3.55
C GLU A 398 -35.43 2.97 -2.29
N LEU A 399 -34.28 3.63 -2.47
CA LEU A 399 -33.39 4.01 -1.39
C LEU A 399 -33.18 5.53 -1.42
N VAL A 400 -33.46 6.19 -0.30
CA VAL A 400 -33.37 7.65 -0.17
C VAL A 400 -32.50 8.00 1.04
N TRP A 401 -31.45 8.79 0.81
CA TRP A 401 -30.53 9.22 1.87
C TRP A 401 -30.67 10.70 2.19
N ARG A 402 -30.49 11.03 3.46
CA ARG A 402 -30.07 12.34 3.96
C ARG A 402 -28.71 12.23 4.63
N PHE A 403 -27.88 13.24 4.43
CA PHE A 403 -26.55 13.34 5.01
C PHE A 403 -26.39 14.66 5.74
N TRP A 404 -25.78 14.62 6.93
CA TRP A 404 -25.40 15.81 7.68
C TRP A 404 -23.92 15.80 8.00
N ALA A 405 -23.28 16.97 7.95
CA ALA A 405 -21.88 17.12 8.32
C ALA A 405 -21.60 18.50 8.94
N PRO A 406 -20.64 18.63 9.88
CA PRO A 406 -20.21 19.95 10.33
C PRO A 406 -19.58 20.75 9.19
N GLN A 407 -19.81 22.07 9.12
CA GLN A 407 -19.22 22.91 8.07
C GLN A 407 -17.69 22.79 7.99
N SER A 408 -17.03 22.56 9.14
CA SER A 408 -15.57 22.43 9.21
C SER A 408 -15.00 21.20 8.48
N VAL A 409 -15.82 20.19 8.16
CA VAL A 409 -15.33 19.01 7.41
C VAL A 409 -15.27 19.22 5.90
N ALA A 410 -16.01 20.18 5.34
CA ALA A 410 -16.10 20.37 3.90
C ALA A 410 -14.72 20.65 3.24
N PRO A 411 -13.90 21.59 3.75
CA PRO A 411 -12.55 21.83 3.19
C PRO A 411 -11.59 20.64 3.32
N ILE A 412 -11.84 19.73 4.26
CA ILE A 412 -11.04 18.51 4.45
C ILE A 412 -11.44 17.50 3.38
N LEU A 413 -12.73 17.26 3.20
CA LEU A 413 -13.25 16.28 2.24
C LEU A 413 -13.07 16.73 0.79
N ASP A 414 -13.07 18.03 0.50
CA ASP A 414 -12.77 18.55 -0.83
C ASP A 414 -11.36 18.17 -1.32
N LYS A 415 -10.37 18.07 -0.41
CA LYS A 415 -9.01 17.61 -0.77
C LYS A 415 -8.98 16.18 -1.32
N PHE A 416 -10.00 15.37 -1.02
CA PHE A 416 -10.11 13.98 -1.42
C PHE A 416 -11.18 13.75 -2.49
N THR A 417 -12.10 14.70 -2.66
CA THR A 417 -13.21 14.62 -3.61
C THR A 417 -13.07 15.57 -4.81
N ASP A 418 -11.99 16.35 -4.85
CA ASP A 418 -11.70 17.34 -5.90
C ASP A 418 -12.77 18.43 -5.97
N GLY A 419 -13.15 18.97 -4.80
CA GLY A 419 -14.16 20.04 -4.66
C GLY A 419 -15.62 19.58 -4.72
N LYS A 420 -15.88 18.31 -5.09
CA LYS A 420 -17.24 17.80 -5.27
C LYS A 420 -18.06 17.75 -3.98
N PHE A 421 -17.42 17.61 -2.82
CA PHE A 421 -18.17 17.55 -1.57
C PHE A 421 -18.89 18.88 -1.30
N SER A 422 -18.23 20.00 -1.53
CA SER A 422 -18.87 21.31 -1.46
C SER A 422 -19.97 21.49 -2.51
N GLU A 423 -19.78 21.01 -3.75
CA GLU A 423 -20.85 21.02 -4.77
C GLU A 423 -22.09 20.23 -4.31
N TRP A 424 -21.89 19.04 -3.71
CA TRP A 424 -23.00 18.24 -3.18
C TRP A 424 -23.74 18.94 -2.03
N ALA A 425 -23.03 19.71 -1.21
CA ALA A 425 -23.66 20.51 -0.16
C ALA A 425 -24.46 21.68 -0.74
N GLU A 426 -23.94 22.37 -1.76
CA GLU A 426 -24.66 23.45 -2.47
C GLU A 426 -25.92 22.93 -3.20
N ASP A 427 -25.83 21.74 -3.79
CA ASP A 427 -26.95 21.05 -4.44
C ASP A 427 -27.96 20.44 -3.45
N GLY A 428 -27.68 20.53 -2.14
CA GLY A 428 -28.55 20.07 -1.06
C GLY A 428 -28.46 18.58 -0.73
N TRP A 429 -27.56 17.81 -1.36
CA TRP A 429 -27.34 16.39 -1.05
C TRP A 429 -26.70 16.16 0.32
N VAL A 430 -26.03 17.18 0.87
CA VAL A 430 -25.48 17.19 2.23
C VAL A 430 -25.91 18.46 2.95
N THR A 431 -26.54 18.32 4.11
CA THR A 431 -26.87 19.44 4.99
C THR A 431 -25.67 19.75 5.88
N LEU A 432 -25.09 20.94 5.73
CA LEU A 432 -24.02 21.42 6.62
C LEU A 432 -24.61 22.08 7.86
N THR A 433 -24.17 21.66 9.04
CA THR A 433 -24.53 22.30 10.32
C THR A 433 -23.44 23.29 10.75
N ASP A 434 -23.85 24.38 11.40
CA ASP A 434 -22.94 25.43 11.85
C ASP A 434 -21.92 24.91 12.88
N GLY A 435 -20.66 25.32 12.72
CA GLY A 435 -19.57 25.03 13.65
C GLY A 435 -18.84 23.71 13.42
N ASP A 436 -18.21 23.21 14.50
CA ASP A 436 -17.31 22.04 14.48
C ASP A 436 -17.97 20.72 14.87
N THR A 437 -19.25 20.75 15.24
CA THR A 437 -20.02 19.57 15.65
C THR A 437 -21.35 19.53 14.93
N ILE A 438 -21.88 18.32 14.78
CA ILE A 438 -23.23 18.12 14.24
C ILE A 438 -24.26 18.64 15.24
N ASP A 439 -25.17 19.48 14.77
CA ASP A 439 -26.37 19.83 15.52
C ASP A 439 -27.41 18.69 15.43
N TYR A 440 -27.59 17.98 16.54
CA TYR A 440 -28.52 16.87 16.62
C TYR A 440 -29.98 17.30 16.52
N ASP A 441 -30.34 18.51 16.95
CA ASP A 441 -31.74 18.95 16.87
C ASP A 441 -32.17 19.12 15.41
N THR A 442 -31.30 19.64 14.55
CA THR A 442 -31.52 19.68 13.09
C THR A 442 -31.78 18.28 12.51
N ILE A 443 -31.01 17.26 12.92
CA ILE A 443 -31.23 15.87 12.47
C ILE A 443 -32.60 15.38 12.96
N TYR A 444 -32.96 15.65 14.22
CA TYR A 444 -34.24 15.22 14.77
C TYR A 444 -35.42 15.86 14.06
N ASP A 445 -35.34 17.15 13.75
CA ASP A 445 -36.38 17.89 13.03
C ASP A 445 -36.56 17.34 11.60
N ASP A 446 -35.46 17.02 10.92
CA ASP A 446 -35.49 16.41 9.58
C ASP A 446 -36.08 14.99 9.60
N ILE A 447 -35.70 14.15 10.56
CA ILE A 447 -36.25 12.79 10.71
C ILE A 447 -37.74 12.85 11.09
N GLU A 448 -38.14 13.80 11.93
CA GLU A 448 -39.54 14.06 12.27
C GLU A 448 -40.35 14.50 11.04
N THR A 449 -39.77 15.36 10.21
CA THR A 449 -40.35 15.77 8.92
C THR A 449 -40.53 14.57 7.98
N ASP A 450 -39.51 13.74 7.82
CA ASP A 450 -39.60 12.52 7.01
C ASP A 450 -40.63 11.53 7.60
N HIS A 451 -40.77 11.46 8.93
CA HIS A 451 -41.78 10.63 9.59
C HIS A 451 -43.22 11.13 9.37
N HIS A 452 -43.41 12.42 9.15
CA HIS A 452 -44.70 12.97 8.77
C HIS A 452 -45.00 12.79 7.28
N LEU A 453 -43.97 12.86 6.44
CA LEU A 453 -44.09 12.70 5.00
C LEU A 453 -44.28 11.23 4.58
N TYR A 454 -43.63 10.29 5.26
CA TYR A 454 -43.64 8.87 4.96
C TYR A 454 -44.18 8.04 6.13
N LYS A 455 -44.73 6.86 5.83
CA LYS A 455 -45.19 5.92 6.87
C LYS A 455 -44.03 5.04 7.33
N ILE A 456 -43.11 5.61 8.09
CA ILE A 456 -41.93 4.88 8.60
C ILE A 456 -42.37 3.87 9.66
N ILE A 457 -42.14 2.59 9.41
CA ILE A 457 -42.62 1.47 10.24
C ILE A 457 -41.76 1.30 11.49
N ASP A 458 -40.46 1.14 11.28
CA ASP A 458 -39.44 1.13 12.31
C ASP A 458 -38.14 1.67 11.75
N ALA A 459 -37.22 2.01 12.64
CA ALA A 459 -35.90 2.49 12.30
C ALA A 459 -34.82 1.73 13.06
N THR A 460 -33.84 1.18 12.34
CA THR A 460 -32.67 0.54 12.94
C THR A 460 -31.53 1.53 13.10
N TYR A 461 -30.82 1.46 14.23
CA TYR A 461 -29.69 2.34 14.52
C TYR A 461 -28.54 1.55 15.16
N ASP A 462 -27.30 2.05 15.02
CA ASP A 462 -26.14 1.47 15.69
C ASP A 462 -26.20 1.74 17.20
N LYS A 463 -25.98 0.72 18.04
CA LYS A 463 -25.86 0.84 19.51
C LYS A 463 -24.95 1.99 19.97
N TRP A 464 -23.94 2.33 19.18
CA TRP A 464 -23.02 3.44 19.49
C TRP A 464 -23.62 4.84 19.32
N CYS A 465 -24.78 4.99 18.66
CA CYS A 465 -25.51 6.27 18.58
C CYS A 465 -25.98 6.76 19.96
N GLY A 466 -26.11 5.85 20.92
CA GLY A 466 -26.43 6.16 22.31
C GLY A 466 -27.93 6.31 22.60
N GLU A 467 -28.28 6.00 23.84
CA GLU A 467 -29.64 6.08 24.38
C GLU A 467 -30.32 7.48 24.27
N PRO A 468 -29.61 8.62 24.38
CA PRO A 468 -30.24 9.94 24.26
C PRO A 468 -30.89 10.21 22.90
N VAL A 469 -30.23 9.83 21.80
CA VAL A 469 -30.74 9.97 20.42
C VAL A 469 -32.05 9.18 20.29
N ARG A 470 -32.05 7.94 20.77
CA ARG A 470 -33.21 7.05 20.74
C ARG A 470 -34.39 7.66 21.49
N GLN A 471 -34.16 8.18 22.69
CA GLN A 471 -35.21 8.80 23.50
C GLN A 471 -35.78 10.06 22.85
N ALA A 472 -34.94 10.92 22.26
CA ALA A 472 -35.37 12.13 21.58
C ALA A 472 -36.26 11.80 20.37
N LEU A 473 -35.81 10.91 19.49
CA LEU A 473 -36.56 10.50 18.31
C LEU A 473 -37.86 9.77 18.69
N THR A 474 -37.83 8.87 19.67
CA THR A 474 -39.05 8.18 20.16
C THR A 474 -40.05 9.17 20.74
N LYS A 475 -39.59 10.20 21.46
CA LYS A 475 -40.48 11.21 22.07
C LYS A 475 -41.15 12.08 21.01
N ARG A 476 -40.41 12.47 19.97
CA ARG A 476 -40.89 13.32 18.85
C ARG A 476 -41.82 12.54 17.91
N THR A 477 -41.36 11.39 17.41
CA THR A 477 -42.02 10.63 16.34
C THR A 477 -42.91 9.49 16.82
N ARG A 478 -42.71 8.98 18.05
CA ARG A 478 -43.26 7.69 18.53
C ARG A 478 -42.89 6.47 17.67
N MET A 479 -41.92 6.62 16.77
CA MET A 479 -41.43 5.55 15.92
C MET A 479 -40.72 4.47 16.74
N LYS A 480 -40.90 3.21 16.35
CA LYS A 480 -40.18 2.09 16.95
C LYS A 480 -38.71 2.15 16.51
N MET A 481 -37.81 2.35 17.48
CA MET A 481 -36.37 2.31 17.27
C MET A 481 -35.82 0.92 17.64
N VAL A 482 -35.06 0.30 16.73
CA VAL A 482 -34.47 -1.04 16.91
C VAL A 482 -32.96 -0.94 16.95
N GLU A 483 -32.35 -1.39 18.05
CA GLU A 483 -30.89 -1.38 18.19
C GLU A 483 -30.23 -2.50 17.38
N SER A 484 -29.13 -2.19 16.71
CA SER A 484 -28.27 -3.15 16.01
C SER A 484 -26.78 -2.81 16.20
N ASP A 485 -25.88 -3.60 15.60
CA ASP A 485 -24.45 -3.31 15.58
C ASP A 485 -23.77 -3.78 14.28
N THR A 486 -22.52 -3.36 14.09
CA THR A 486 -21.73 -3.67 12.88
C THR A 486 -20.98 -5.01 12.96
N THR A 487 -21.46 -5.96 13.78
CA THR A 487 -20.87 -7.30 13.84
C THR A 487 -21.25 -8.14 12.62
N PHE A 488 -20.45 -9.18 12.34
CA PHE A 488 -20.73 -10.12 11.26
C PHE A 488 -22.15 -10.72 11.36
N THR A 489 -22.63 -11.05 12.56
CA THR A 489 -23.94 -11.67 12.75
C THR A 489 -25.09 -10.74 12.37
N ARG A 490 -24.98 -9.45 12.69
CA ARG A 490 -26.00 -8.45 12.39
C ARG A 490 -25.93 -7.93 10.96
N MET A 491 -24.73 -7.84 10.39
CA MET A 491 -24.52 -7.26 9.06
C MET A 491 -24.64 -8.26 7.91
N THR A 492 -24.38 -9.55 8.14
CA THR A 492 -24.44 -10.55 7.04
C THR A 492 -25.81 -10.58 6.36
N PRO A 493 -26.95 -10.70 7.06
CA PRO A 493 -28.26 -10.74 6.40
C PRO A 493 -28.58 -9.51 5.52
N PRO A 494 -28.54 -8.26 6.03
CA PRO A 494 -28.88 -7.10 5.21
C PRO A 494 -27.88 -6.84 4.07
N MET A 495 -26.59 -7.16 4.26
CA MET A 495 -25.60 -7.03 3.19
C MET A 495 -25.79 -8.08 2.09
N SER A 496 -26.09 -9.32 2.46
CA SER A 496 -26.40 -10.37 1.48
C SER A 496 -27.66 -10.04 0.69
N GLU A 497 -28.69 -9.53 1.35
CA GLU A 497 -29.92 -9.06 0.70
C GLU A 497 -29.65 -7.88 -0.24
N PHE A 498 -28.85 -6.90 0.20
CA PHE A 498 -28.43 -5.79 -0.63
C PHE A 498 -27.67 -6.23 -1.88
N MET A 499 -26.75 -7.19 -1.76
CA MET A 499 -26.08 -7.74 -2.95
C MET A 499 -27.01 -8.52 -3.87
N ARG A 500 -27.97 -9.27 -3.31
CA ARG A 500 -28.98 -9.99 -4.08
C ARG A 500 -29.84 -9.00 -4.89
N GLY A 501 -30.40 -7.99 -4.23
CA GLY A 501 -31.25 -6.99 -4.86
C GLY A 501 -30.50 -6.16 -5.92
N LEU A 502 -29.25 -5.77 -5.68
CA LEU A 502 -28.45 -5.07 -6.69
C LEU A 502 -28.23 -5.92 -7.95
N LYS A 503 -27.90 -7.21 -7.78
CA LYS A 503 -27.74 -8.15 -8.91
C LYS A 503 -29.03 -8.41 -9.66
N ALA A 504 -30.15 -8.48 -8.93
CA ALA A 504 -31.48 -8.63 -9.50
C ALA A 504 -32.02 -7.33 -10.12
N ARG A 505 -31.32 -6.19 -9.92
CA ARG A 505 -31.72 -4.85 -10.35
C ARG A 505 -33.03 -4.40 -9.74
N GLU A 506 -33.20 -4.71 -8.47
CA GLU A 506 -34.41 -4.43 -7.70
C GLU A 506 -34.35 -3.09 -6.96
N TYR A 507 -33.22 -2.37 -7.00
CA TYR A 507 -33.10 -1.09 -6.30
C TYR A 507 -33.21 0.12 -7.23
N ALA A 508 -33.66 1.24 -6.66
CA ALA A 508 -33.63 2.58 -7.27
C ALA A 508 -33.07 3.60 -6.26
N HIS A 509 -31.80 3.95 -6.40
CA HIS A 509 -31.10 4.90 -5.50
C HIS A 509 -31.06 6.35 -6.03
N PHE A 510 -31.79 6.61 -7.12
CA PHE A 510 -31.97 7.92 -7.78
C PHE A 510 -30.71 8.69 -8.14
N GLY A 511 -29.58 7.99 -8.26
CA GLY A 511 -28.28 8.58 -8.57
C GLY A 511 -27.73 9.52 -7.50
N ASN A 512 -28.09 9.34 -6.22
CA ASN A 512 -27.52 10.14 -5.13
C ASN A 512 -25.97 10.12 -5.17
N PRO A 513 -25.31 11.27 -5.40
CA PRO A 513 -23.87 11.31 -5.67
C PRO A 513 -23.02 11.00 -4.44
N VAL A 514 -23.51 11.37 -3.25
CA VAL A 514 -22.85 11.10 -1.97
C VAL A 514 -22.91 9.61 -1.65
N ALA A 515 -24.08 8.99 -1.81
CA ALA A 515 -24.25 7.55 -1.64
C ALA A 515 -23.41 6.76 -2.65
N ARG A 516 -23.34 7.21 -3.91
CA ARG A 516 -22.46 6.63 -4.95
C ARG A 516 -20.99 6.71 -4.56
N TRP A 517 -20.52 7.84 -4.03
CA TRP A 517 -19.15 7.98 -3.51
C TRP A 517 -18.88 7.05 -2.32
N MET A 518 -19.84 6.91 -1.41
CA MET A 518 -19.72 6.00 -0.27
C MET A 518 -19.72 4.52 -0.68
N ALA A 519 -20.51 4.15 -1.70
CA ALA A 519 -20.50 2.82 -2.29
C ALA A 519 -19.16 2.51 -2.98
N ASP A 520 -18.57 3.49 -3.67
CA ASP A 520 -17.25 3.40 -4.30
C ASP A 520 -16.13 3.10 -3.29
N ASN A 521 -16.31 3.60 -2.06
CA ASN A 521 -15.41 3.43 -0.94
C ASN A 521 -15.73 2.20 -0.06
N LEU A 522 -16.82 1.48 -0.33
CA LEU A 522 -17.28 0.42 0.56
C LEU A 522 -16.40 -0.83 0.42
N GLU A 523 -15.82 -1.21 1.55
CA GLU A 523 -14.94 -2.36 1.71
C GLU A 523 -15.57 -3.31 2.74
N CYS A 524 -15.37 -4.62 2.54
CA CYS A 524 -15.96 -5.65 3.40
C CYS A 524 -14.89 -6.64 3.86
N LYS A 525 -15.13 -7.24 5.04
CA LYS A 525 -14.30 -8.31 5.58
C LYS A 525 -15.15 -9.55 5.79
N SER A 526 -14.55 -10.70 5.54
CA SER A 526 -15.05 -12.02 5.98
C SER A 526 -14.08 -12.62 7.01
N PRO A 527 -14.57 -13.41 7.99
CA PRO A 527 -13.70 -14.15 8.87
C PRO A 527 -13.04 -15.31 8.10
N ARG A 528 -11.90 -15.83 8.59
CA ARG A 528 -11.10 -16.82 7.84
C ARG A 528 -11.77 -18.19 7.78
N ASP A 529 -12.58 -18.50 8.77
CA ASP A 529 -13.27 -19.77 9.01
C ASP A 529 -14.62 -19.86 8.30
N ASP A 530 -15.22 -18.73 7.93
CA ASP A 530 -16.54 -18.69 7.30
C ASP A 530 -16.63 -17.52 6.29
N PRO A 531 -16.29 -17.73 5.01
CA PRO A 531 -16.23 -16.68 4.01
C PRO A 531 -17.59 -16.04 3.69
N ASP A 532 -18.70 -16.73 4.00
CA ASP A 532 -20.06 -16.27 3.69
C ASP A 532 -20.54 -15.18 4.66
N ARG A 533 -19.88 -15.03 5.81
CA ARG A 533 -20.15 -13.93 6.74
C ARG A 533 -19.42 -12.68 6.33
N VAL A 534 -20.14 -11.56 6.27
CA VAL A 534 -19.60 -10.27 5.85
C VAL A 534 -19.95 -9.16 6.84
N ARG A 535 -19.09 -8.15 6.89
CA ARG A 535 -19.36 -6.86 7.56
C ARG A 535 -18.62 -5.73 6.85
N PRO A 536 -19.11 -4.48 6.95
CA PRO A 536 -18.36 -3.33 6.46
C PRO A 536 -17.06 -3.14 7.26
N VAL A 537 -16.03 -2.67 6.56
CA VAL A 537 -14.76 -2.22 7.15
C VAL A 537 -14.83 -0.71 7.34
N LYS A 538 -14.68 -0.23 8.57
CA LYS A 538 -14.61 1.21 8.84
C LYS A 538 -13.30 1.76 8.26
N PRO A 539 -13.33 2.76 7.37
CA PRO A 539 -12.11 3.34 6.79
C PRO A 539 -11.28 4.06 7.85
N SER A 540 -9.96 4.15 7.65
CA SER A 540 -9.09 5.02 8.45
C SER A 540 -9.32 6.49 8.06
N ARG A 541 -10.34 7.10 8.66
CA ARG A 541 -10.88 8.42 8.28
C ARG A 541 -9.83 9.53 8.35
N ASP A 542 -8.95 9.49 9.36
CA ASP A 542 -7.87 10.46 9.59
C ASP A 542 -6.79 10.47 8.50
N LYS A 543 -6.69 9.40 7.70
CA LYS A 543 -5.62 9.22 6.70
C LYS A 543 -6.12 9.28 5.26
N THR A 544 -7.40 8.99 5.02
CA THR A 544 -7.89 8.63 3.67
C THR A 544 -9.01 9.50 3.13
N GLY A 545 -9.68 10.32 3.96
CA GLY A 545 -10.84 11.10 3.54
C GLY A 545 -12.08 10.28 3.15
N LYS A 546 -11.97 8.96 3.00
CA LYS A 546 -13.07 8.05 2.67
C LYS A 546 -14.18 8.11 3.72
N ARG A 547 -15.41 8.06 3.26
CA ARG A 547 -16.62 7.92 4.08
C ARG A 547 -17.48 6.80 3.52
N ILE A 548 -18.19 6.12 4.40
CA ILE A 548 -19.09 5.02 4.03
C ILE A 548 -20.41 5.06 4.79
N ASP A 549 -20.67 6.10 5.60
CA ASP A 549 -21.72 6.15 6.63
C ASP A 549 -23.14 5.90 6.07
N GLY A 550 -23.39 6.28 4.82
CA GLY A 550 -24.62 5.96 4.08
C GLY A 550 -24.85 4.48 3.81
N MET A 551 -23.79 3.67 3.75
CA MET A 551 -23.89 2.23 3.49
C MET A 551 -24.38 1.47 4.73
N PRO A 552 -23.79 1.61 5.94
CA PRO A 552 -24.40 1.10 7.17
C PRO A 552 -25.84 1.57 7.37
N ALA A 553 -26.14 2.85 7.13
CA ALA A 553 -27.51 3.36 7.21
C ALA A 553 -28.46 2.59 6.27
N ALA A 554 -28.06 2.33 5.02
CA ALA A 554 -28.85 1.51 4.10
C ALA A 554 -29.01 0.06 4.58
N PHE A 555 -27.95 -0.56 5.12
CA PHE A 555 -28.04 -1.92 5.66
C PHE A 555 -28.98 -2.00 6.88
N PHE A 556 -29.01 -0.97 7.71
CA PHE A 556 -29.96 -0.87 8.82
C PHE A 556 -31.41 -0.73 8.33
N ALA A 557 -31.66 0.08 7.29
CA ALA A 557 -32.99 0.20 6.70
C ALA A 557 -33.47 -1.13 6.07
N ILE A 558 -32.58 -1.84 5.37
CA ILE A 558 -32.86 -3.16 4.79
C ILE A 558 -33.10 -4.22 5.85
N ASP A 559 -32.36 -4.19 6.97
CA ASP A 559 -32.62 -5.03 8.13
C ASP A 559 -34.04 -4.82 8.70
N GLY A 560 -34.55 -3.58 8.65
CA GLY A 560 -35.97 -3.28 8.87
C GLY A 560 -36.90 -3.95 7.88
N GLY A 561 -36.61 -3.83 6.59
CA GLY A 561 -37.35 -4.50 5.52
C GLY A 561 -37.43 -6.02 5.71
N LEU A 562 -36.33 -6.66 6.11
CA LEU A 562 -36.25 -8.10 6.36
C LEU A 562 -37.11 -8.55 7.56
N ARG A 563 -37.40 -7.67 8.52
CA ARG A 563 -38.36 -7.95 9.62
C ARG A 563 -39.81 -7.91 9.14
N GLY A 564 -40.09 -7.31 7.99
CA GLY A 564 -41.41 -7.26 7.37
C GLY A 564 -42.37 -6.21 7.93
N LEU A 565 -43.58 -6.17 7.36
CA LEU A 565 -44.66 -5.30 7.82
C LEU A 565 -45.27 -5.83 9.13
N PRO A 566 -45.74 -4.95 10.04
CA PRO A 566 -46.54 -5.38 11.18
C PRO A 566 -47.80 -6.09 10.70
N THR A 567 -48.20 -7.17 11.41
CA THR A 567 -49.48 -7.84 11.15
C THR A 567 -50.62 -6.82 11.27
N PRO A 568 -51.57 -6.75 10.31
CA PRO A 568 -52.68 -5.80 10.37
C PRO A 568 -53.44 -5.96 11.69
N SER A 569 -53.82 -4.83 12.30
CA SER A 569 -54.66 -4.83 13.49
C SER A 569 -56.02 -5.46 13.15
N ILE A 570 -56.59 -6.27 14.05
CA ILE A 570 -57.95 -6.83 13.89
C ILE A 570 -58.97 -5.71 13.66
N TYR A 571 -58.74 -4.51 14.22
CA TYR A 571 -59.58 -3.33 14.02
C TYR A 571 -59.53 -2.76 12.59
N GLU A 572 -58.39 -2.86 11.89
CA GLU A 572 -58.28 -2.49 10.47
C GLU A 572 -59.00 -3.51 9.57
N SER A 573 -59.03 -4.79 9.96
CA SER A 573 -59.71 -5.85 9.21
C SER A 573 -61.24 -5.86 9.36
N GLN A 574 -61.79 -5.13 10.34
CA GLN A 574 -63.23 -5.11 10.64
C GLN A 574 -63.93 -3.78 10.33
N GLY A 575 -63.26 -2.84 9.65
CA GLY A 575 -63.93 -1.65 9.09
C GLY A 575 -64.61 -0.73 10.10
N MET A 576 -64.15 -0.71 11.35
CA MET A 576 -64.59 0.29 12.33
C MET A 576 -63.63 1.48 12.30
N SER A 577 -64.03 2.55 11.59
CA SER A 577 -63.39 3.86 11.71
C SER A 577 -63.59 4.40 13.12
N LEU A 578 -62.52 4.92 13.72
CA LEU A 578 -62.64 5.85 14.84
C LEU A 578 -63.28 7.16 14.39
#